data_AF-A0A842TC62-F1
#
_entry.id   AF-A0A842TC62-F1
#
_cell.length_a   1.000
_cell.length_b   1.000
_cell.length_c   1.000
_cell.angle_alpha   90.00
_cell.angle_beta   90.00
_cell.angle_gamma   90.00
#
_symmetry.space_group_name_H-M   'P 1'
#
loop_
_entity.id
_entity.type
_entity.pdbx_description
1 polymer ?
#
loop_
_entity_poly.entity_id
_entity_poly.type
_entity_poly.pdbx_seq_one_letter_code
_entity_poly.pdbx_strand_id
1 'polypeptide(L)'
;KCIDKARETDDTIYICGFKAEYKVSKEELIDRTRKKLREAKANLMVANDVGREKRGFKSETNEVFIVNNENVVHLPLETKREIAIKILDQIIKDLKAKNSPI
;
A
#
# COMPACT_ATOMS: atom_id res chain seq x y z
N LYS A 1 -3.22 10.95 14.93
CA LYS A 1 -2.07 10.09 14.50
C LYS A 1 -1.26 10.86 13.46
N CYS A 2 -0.01 10.49 13.15
CA CYS A 2 0.82 11.27 12.20
C CYS A 2 0.16 11.41 10.82
N ILE A 3 -0.51 10.36 10.34
CA ILE A 3 -1.24 10.38 9.06
C ILE A 3 -2.39 11.40 9.07
N ASP A 4 -3.18 11.42 10.15
CA ASP A 4 -4.28 12.37 10.32
C ASP A 4 -3.73 13.80 10.29
N LYS A 5 -2.61 14.05 10.99
CA LYS A 5 -1.99 15.37 11.04
C LYS A 5 -1.40 15.81 9.69
N ALA A 6 -0.83 14.88 8.93
CA ALA A 6 -0.35 15.16 7.57
C ALA A 6 -1.49 15.63 6.67
N ARG A 7 -2.64 14.93 6.71
CA ARG A 7 -3.84 15.31 5.93
C ARG A 7 -4.47 16.63 6.39
N GLU A 8 -4.44 16.93 7.69
CA GLU A 8 -4.89 18.23 8.21
C GLU A 8 -3.99 19.39 7.78
N THR A 9 -2.70 19.13 7.58
CA THR A 9 -1.71 20.15 7.22
C THR A 9 -1.73 20.44 5.71
N ASP A 10 -1.94 19.40 4.91
CA ASP A 10 -2.07 19.48 3.45
C ASP A 10 -3.14 18.46 3.01
N ASP A 11 -4.29 18.96 2.56
CA ASP A 11 -5.40 18.10 2.12
C ASP A 11 -5.12 17.46 0.75
N THR A 12 -4.14 17.97 0.01
CA THR A 12 -3.72 17.47 -1.31
C THR A 12 -2.61 16.42 -1.24
N ILE A 13 -1.91 16.30 -0.09
CA ILE A 13 -0.75 15.40 0.07
C ILE A 13 -1.07 13.96 -0.36
N TYR A 14 -0.17 13.34 -1.11
CA TYR A 14 -0.31 11.93 -1.45
C TYR A 14 0.15 11.06 -0.28
N ILE A 15 -0.75 10.24 0.26
CA ILE A 15 -0.46 9.35 1.40
C ILE A 15 -0.40 7.91 0.90
N CYS A 16 0.80 7.33 0.96
CA CYS A 16 1.05 5.90 0.82
C CYS A 16 1.28 5.28 2.21
N GLY A 17 0.38 4.41 2.65
CA GLY A 17 0.50 3.68 3.91
C GLY A 17 1.01 2.26 3.72
N PHE A 18 1.52 1.67 4.80
CA PHE A 18 1.90 0.26 4.84
C PHE A 18 1.12 -0.46 5.94
N LYS A 19 0.70 -1.70 5.67
CA LYS A 19 -0.05 -2.53 6.61
C LYS A 19 0.48 -3.96 6.64
N ALA A 20 1.10 -4.32 7.75
CA ALA A 20 1.49 -5.70 8.02
C ALA A 20 0.38 -6.42 8.81
N GLU A 21 0.13 -7.68 8.46
CA GLU A 21 -0.67 -8.63 9.24
C GLU A 21 0.12 -9.91 9.44
N TYR A 22 -0.32 -10.78 10.35
CA TYR A 22 0.36 -12.04 10.66
C TYR A 22 -0.59 -13.22 10.52
N LYS A 23 -0.27 -14.15 9.60
CA LYS A 23 -0.99 -15.42 9.37
C LYS A 23 -2.49 -15.22 9.14
N VAL A 24 -2.82 -14.40 8.14
CA VAL A 24 -4.20 -14.14 7.70
C VAL A 24 -4.43 -14.67 6.28
N SER A 25 -5.69 -14.89 5.92
CA SER A 25 -6.05 -15.17 4.53
C SER A 25 -5.80 -13.95 3.65
N LYS A 26 -5.76 -14.17 2.33
CA LYS A 26 -5.62 -13.07 1.35
C LYS A 26 -6.81 -12.11 1.44
N GLU A 27 -8.00 -12.66 1.55
CA GLU A 27 -9.27 -11.95 1.63
C GLU A 27 -9.28 -11.05 2.87
N GLU A 28 -8.91 -11.61 4.03
CA GLU A 28 -8.85 -10.87 5.29
C GLU A 28 -7.78 -9.77 5.26
N LEU A 29 -6.60 -10.04 4.70
CA LEU A 29 -5.57 -9.02 4.50
C LEU A 29 -6.10 -7.84 3.68
N ILE A 30 -6.75 -8.12 2.55
CA ILE A 30 -7.31 -7.10 1.66
C ILE A 30 -8.43 -6.31 2.35
N ASP A 31 -9.34 -6.97 3.06
CA ASP A 31 -10.47 -6.32 3.72
C ASP A 31 -10.04 -5.41 4.86
N ARG A 32 -9.13 -5.89 5.72
CA ARG A 32 -8.51 -5.07 6.78
C ARG A 32 -7.73 -3.89 6.18
N THR A 33 -7.12 -4.09 5.02
CA THR A 33 -6.37 -3.04 4.30
C THR A 33 -7.29 -1.98 3.72
N ARG A 34 -8.38 -2.36 3.05
CA ARG A 34 -9.40 -1.44 2.54
C ARG A 34 -10.04 -0.62 3.66
N LYS A 35 -10.36 -1.27 4.80
CA LYS A 35 -10.84 -0.56 5.98
C LYS A 35 -9.84 0.51 6.42
N LYS A 36 -8.56 0.14 6.53
CA LYS A 36 -7.51 1.06 6.97
C LYS A 36 -7.25 2.20 5.99
N LEU A 37 -7.27 1.92 4.69
CA LEU A 37 -7.14 2.91 3.62
C LEU A 37 -8.19 4.02 3.78
N ARG A 38 -9.46 3.64 3.98
CA ARG A 38 -10.58 4.58 4.17
C ARG A 38 -10.47 5.36 5.47
N GLU A 39 -10.18 4.70 6.59
CA GLU A 39 -10.00 5.37 7.89
C GLU A 39 -8.89 6.42 7.85
N ALA A 40 -7.80 6.12 7.14
CA ALA A 40 -6.62 6.98 7.04
C ALA A 40 -6.75 8.07 5.95
N LYS A 41 -7.83 8.05 5.15
CA LYS A 41 -7.97 8.87 3.93
C LYS A 41 -6.70 8.83 3.08
N ALA A 42 -6.10 7.64 2.95
CA ALA A 42 -4.88 7.41 2.19
C ALA A 42 -5.20 7.18 0.71
N ASN A 43 -4.23 7.47 -0.15
CA ASN A 43 -4.35 7.26 -1.59
C ASN A 43 -3.99 5.82 -1.97
N LEU A 44 -3.02 5.25 -1.25
CA LEU A 44 -2.50 3.91 -1.48
C LEU A 44 -2.21 3.22 -0.15
N MET A 45 -2.41 1.92 -0.08
CA MET A 45 -1.97 1.08 1.05
C MET A 45 -1.27 -0.16 0.51
N VAL A 46 -0.06 -0.42 0.98
CA VAL A 46 0.73 -1.60 0.66
C VAL A 46 0.61 -2.59 1.81
N ALA A 47 0.03 -3.76 1.53
CA ALA A 47 -0.30 -4.76 2.53
C ALA A 47 0.51 -6.03 2.35
N ASN A 48 0.98 -6.63 3.44
CA ASN A 48 1.69 -7.90 3.40
C ASN A 48 1.45 -8.76 4.63
N ASP A 49 1.42 -10.08 4.44
CA ASP A 49 1.42 -11.05 5.53
C ASP A 49 2.87 -11.40 5.89
N VAL A 50 3.35 -10.91 7.04
CA VAL A 50 4.70 -11.16 7.54
C VAL A 50 4.84 -12.50 8.26
N GLY A 51 3.74 -13.24 8.44
CA GLY A 51 3.72 -14.56 9.06
C GLY A 51 4.08 -15.72 8.14
N ARG A 52 4.34 -15.44 6.85
CA ARG A 52 4.73 -16.44 5.84
C ARG A 52 6.21 -16.35 5.54
N GLU A 53 6.79 -17.46 5.08
CA GLU A 53 8.21 -17.54 4.75
C GLU A 53 8.61 -16.49 3.69
N LYS A 54 9.85 -16.00 3.83
CA LYS A 54 10.48 -15.04 2.92
C LYS A 54 9.73 -13.69 2.81
N ARG A 55 8.88 -13.34 3.77
CA ARG A 55 8.17 -12.05 3.82
C ARG A 55 8.52 -11.29 5.09
N GLY A 56 8.46 -9.96 5.01
CA GLY A 56 8.62 -9.09 6.18
C GLY A 56 10.05 -8.66 6.51
N PHE A 57 10.29 -8.34 7.77
CA PHE A 57 11.40 -7.48 8.18
C PHE A 57 12.80 -8.08 7.96
N LYS A 58 12.96 -9.39 8.15
CA LYS A 58 14.27 -10.09 8.08
C LYS A 58 14.48 -10.90 6.78
N SER A 59 13.75 -10.59 5.71
CA SER A 59 13.88 -11.21 4.38
C SER A 59 14.42 -10.21 3.35
N GLU A 60 15.11 -10.67 2.31
CA GLU A 60 15.46 -9.83 1.15
C GLU A 60 14.29 -9.66 0.17
N THR A 61 13.29 -10.51 0.29
CA THR A 61 12.08 -10.53 -0.56
C THR A 61 10.84 -10.16 0.23
N ASN A 62 9.75 -9.90 -0.49
CA ASN A 62 8.41 -9.73 0.07
C ASN A 62 7.36 -10.14 -0.97
N GLU A 63 6.12 -10.30 -0.54
CA GLU A 63 4.95 -10.41 -1.42
C GLU A 63 3.92 -9.43 -0.88
N VAL A 64 3.40 -8.56 -1.73
CA VAL A 64 2.55 -7.45 -1.27
C VAL A 64 1.30 -7.30 -2.12
N PHE A 65 0.26 -6.73 -1.53
CA PHE A 65 -0.92 -6.25 -2.22
C PHE A 65 -0.93 -4.74 -2.16
N ILE A 66 -0.95 -4.09 -3.31
CA ILE A 66 -1.16 -2.66 -3.42
C ILE A 66 -2.67 -2.44 -3.54
N VAL A 67 -3.23 -1.65 -2.63
CA VAL A 67 -4.67 -1.41 -2.53
C VAL A 67 -4.93 0.08 -2.64
N ASN A 68 -5.80 0.47 -3.57
CA ASN A 68 -6.38 1.80 -3.65
C ASN A 68 -7.93 1.71 -3.62
N ASN A 69 -8.62 2.81 -3.90
CA ASN A 69 -10.09 2.83 -3.87
C ASN A 69 -10.74 2.07 -5.04
N GLU A 70 -10.01 1.84 -6.13
CA GLU A 70 -10.54 1.25 -7.37
C GLU A 70 -10.22 -0.24 -7.49
N ASN A 71 -9.00 -0.63 -7.13
CA ASN A 71 -8.48 -1.96 -7.40
C ASN A 71 -7.49 -2.46 -6.34
N VAL A 72 -7.12 -3.73 -6.50
CA VAL A 72 -6.08 -4.42 -5.74
C VAL A 72 -5.11 -5.02 -6.74
N VAL A 73 -3.84 -4.66 -6.63
CA VAL A 73 -2.76 -5.22 -7.44
C VAL A 73 -1.93 -6.15 -6.58
N HIS A 74 -1.79 -7.40 -7.00
CA HIS A 74 -0.92 -8.37 -6.33
C HIS A 74 0.47 -8.31 -6.93
N LEU A 75 1.47 -8.05 -6.08
CA LEU A 75 2.87 -8.22 -6.43
C LEU A 75 3.36 -9.54 -5.82
N PRO A 76 3.69 -10.54 -6.64
CA PRO A 76 4.17 -11.84 -6.16
C PRO A 76 5.50 -11.72 -5.42
N LEU A 77 5.96 -12.82 -4.83
CA LEU A 77 7.21 -12.86 -4.09
C LEU A 77 8.38 -12.39 -4.97
N GLU A 78 9.02 -11.30 -4.54
CA GLU A 78 10.06 -10.63 -5.31
C GLU A 78 11.00 -9.87 -4.36
N THR A 79 12.17 -9.43 -4.81
CA THR A 79 13.07 -8.61 -4.00
C THR A 79 12.39 -7.33 -3.51
N LYS A 80 12.74 -6.89 -2.29
CA LYS A 80 12.23 -5.64 -1.74
C LYS A 80 12.54 -4.43 -2.62
N ARG A 81 13.66 -4.47 -3.34
CA ARG A 81 14.07 -3.43 -4.29
C ARG A 81 13.08 -3.30 -5.45
N GLU A 82 12.77 -4.41 -6.11
CA GLU A 82 11.81 -4.43 -7.22
C GLU A 82 10.39 -4.09 -6.76
N ILE A 83 10.00 -4.51 -5.55
CA ILE A 83 8.72 -4.11 -4.97
C ILE A 83 8.66 -2.61 -4.72
N ALA A 84 9.73 -2.01 -4.21
CA ALA A 84 9.79 -0.55 -3.99
C ALA A 84 9.67 0.22 -5.31
N ILE A 85 10.31 -0.24 -6.39
CA ILE A 85 10.18 0.35 -7.74
C ILE A 85 8.72 0.30 -8.19
N LYS A 86 8.07 -0.86 -8.12
CA LYS A 86 6.66 -1.03 -8.53
C LYS A 86 5.68 -0.19 -7.71
N ILE A 87 5.95 0.00 -6.41
CA ILE A 87 5.15 0.91 -5.56
C ILE A 87 5.31 2.36 -6.05
N LEU A 88 6.55 2.79 -6.33
CA LEU A 88 6.82 4.14 -6.81
C LEU A 88 6.17 4.39 -8.17
N ASP A 89 6.23 3.43 -9.09
CA ASP A 89 5.58 3.52 -10.40
C ASP A 89 4.06 3.72 -10.26
N GLN A 90 3.41 3.01 -9.33
CA GLN A 90 1.99 3.19 -9.05
C GLN A 90 1.69 4.60 -8.50
N ILE A 91 2.51 5.11 -7.57
CA ILE A 91 2.36 6.47 -7.04
C ILE A 91 2.48 7.51 -8.15
N ILE A 92 3.49 7.38 -9.02
CA ILE A 92 3.71 8.28 -10.16
C ILE A 92 2.51 8.24 -11.12
N LYS A 93 1.98 7.05 -11.40
CA LYS A 93 0.78 6.88 -12.24
C LYS A 93 -0.43 7.59 -11.65
N ASP A 94 -0.69 7.43 -10.36
CA ASP A 94 -1.82 8.07 -9.68
C ASP A 94 -1.69 9.59 -9.66
N LEU A 95 -0.47 10.12 -9.45
CA LEU A 95 -0.20 11.56 -9.49
C LEU A 95 -0.40 12.16 -10.89
N LYS A 96 0.01 11.44 -11.95
CA LYS A 96 -0.23 11.87 -13.33
C LYS A 96 -1.71 11.88 -13.69
N ALA A 97 -2.46 10.84 -13.30
CA ALA A 97 -3.89 10.76 -13.56
C ALA A 97 -4.69 11.90 -12.92
N LYS A 98 -4.26 12.39 -11.74
CA LYS A 98 -4.86 13.57 -11.10
C LYS A 98 -4.56 14.89 -11.81
N ASN A 99 -3.42 14.99 -12.51
CA ASN A 99 -2.95 16.20 -13.16
C ASN A 99 -3.34 16.29 -14.65
N SER A 100 -4.02 15.27 -15.19
CA SER A 100 -4.56 15.33 -16.54
C SER A 100 -5.75 16.30 -16.57
N PRO A 101 -5.68 17.40 -17.36
CA PRO A 101 -6.85 18.25 -17.55
C PRO A 101 -7.96 17.42 -18.23
N ILE A 102 -9.17 17.50 -17.69
CA ILE A 102 -10.41 17.04 -18.34
C ILE A 102 -10.65 17.90 -19.57
#